data_AF-K1TBX9-F1
#
_entry.id   AF-K1TBX9-F1
#
_cell.length_a   1.000
_cell.length_b   1.000
_cell.length_c   1.000
_cell.angle_alpha   90.00
_cell.angle_beta   90.00
_cell.angle_gamma   90.00
#
_symmetry.space_group_name_H-M   'P 1'
#
loop_
_entity.id
_entity.type
_entity.pdbx_description
1 polymer ?
#
loop_
_entity_poly.entity_id
_entity_poly.type
_entity_poly.pdbx_seq_one_letter_code
_entity_poly.pdbx_strand_id
1 'polypeptide(L)' 'MARGLPEKLNGAVLLISHDRAFLDNVTTRTVEISLGKAYDYKVPYSRYVVLRAERRAQQMA' A
#
# COMPACT_ATOMS: atom_id res chain seq x y z
N MET A 1 -20.04 -9.10 19.45
CA MET A 1 -18.73 -9.77 19.49
C MET A 1 -18.09 -9.66 18.12
N ALA A 2 -17.08 -8.79 17.96
CA ALA A 2 -16.38 -8.62 16.69
C ALA A 2 -15.52 -9.86 16.43
N ARG A 3 -15.74 -10.51 15.29
CA ARG A 3 -15.05 -11.73 14.88
C ARG A 3 -13.60 -11.34 14.52
N GLY A 4 -12.64 -11.75 15.36
CA GLY A 4 -11.22 -11.53 15.12
C GLY A 4 -10.78 -12.10 13.77
N LEU A 5 -9.85 -11.41 13.11
CA LEU A 5 -9.29 -11.82 11.83
C LEU A 5 -8.65 -13.22 11.94
N PRO A 6 -8.84 -14.13 10.97
CA PRO A 6 -8.33 -15.49 11.04
C PRO A 6 -6.79 -15.53 11.09
N GLU A 7 -6.24 -16.33 12.00
CA GLU A 7 -4.83 -16.33 12.45
C GLU A 7 -3.78 -16.73 11.40
N LYS A 8 -4.16 -17.02 10.16
CA LYS A 8 -3.26 -17.07 8.99
C LYS A 8 -4.11 -17.17 7.74
N LEU A 9 -4.09 -16.14 6.91
CA LEU A 9 -4.65 -16.22 5.57
C LEU A 9 -3.71 -17.05 4.70
N ASN A 10 -4.13 -18.25 4.33
CA ASN A 10 -3.54 -19.01 3.22
C ASN A 10 -3.99 -18.40 1.88
N GLY A 11 -3.70 -17.11 1.68
CA GLY A 11 -4.17 -16.34 0.54
C GLY A 11 -3.70 -14.89 0.58
N ALA A 12 -3.97 -14.15 -0.49
CA ALA A 12 -3.72 -12.72 -0.54
C ALA A 12 -4.96 -11.94 -0.09
N VAL A 13 -4.75 -10.85 0.66
CA VAL A 13 -5.79 -9.88 0.97
C VAL A 13 -5.51 -8.60 0.22
N LEU A 14 -6.52 -8.09 -0.50
CA LEU A 14 -6.50 -6.72 -1.01
C LEU A 14 -7.27 -5.84 -0.03
N LEU A 15 -6.58 -4.84 0.52
CA LEU A 15 -7.14 -3.90 1.48
C LEU A 15 -7.17 -2.49 0.87
N ILE A 16 -8.30 -1.82 0.98
CA ILE A 16 -8.49 -0.43 0.58
C ILE A 16 -8.98 0.34 1.81
N SER A 17 -8.25 1.37 2.20
CA SER A 17 -8.62 2.24 3.32
C SER A 17 -8.12 3.65 3.05
N HIS A 18 -8.76 4.63 3.69
CA HIS A 18 -8.26 6.00 3.77
C HIS A 18 -7.42 6.25 5.03
N ASP A 19 -7.42 5.32 5.98
CA ASP A 19 -6.58 5.38 7.18
C ASP A 19 -5.15 4.90 6.86
N ARG A 20 -4.22 5.86 6.88
CA ARG A 20 -2.82 5.63 6.55
C ARG A 20 -2.10 4.79 7.61
N ALA A 21 -2.41 5.00 8.89
CA ALA A 21 -1.76 4.28 9.98
C ALA A 21 -2.20 2.82 9.98
N PHE A 22 -3.47 2.56 9.68
CA PHE A 22 -3.96 1.19 9.52
C PHE A 22 -3.29 0.48 8.33
N LEU A 23 -3.21 1.14 7.17
CA LEU A 23 -2.54 0.57 6.00
C LEU A 23 -1.06 0.27 6.30
N ASP A 24 -0.36 1.17 6.97
CA ASP A 24 1.07 0.98 7.26
C ASP A 24 1.34 -0.21 8.20
N ASN A 25 0.46 -0.44 9.18
CA ASN A 25 0.61 -1.53 10.15
C ASN A 25 0.20 -2.91 9.60
N VAL A 26 -0.71 -2.95 8.62
CA VAL A 26 -1.31 -4.22 8.14
C VAL A 26 -0.74 -4.66 6.80
N THR A 27 -0.37 -3.72 5.93
CA THR A 27 0.06 -4.03 4.56
C THR A 27 1.56 -4.17 4.43
N THR A 28 2.00 -5.13 3.61
CA THR A 28 3.42 -5.36 3.32
C THR A 28 3.84 -4.84 1.94
N ARG A 29 2.86 -4.44 1.11
CA ARG A 29 3.03 -3.86 -0.22
C ARG A 29 1.93 -2.85 -0.50
N THR A 30 2.24 -1.87 -1.33
CA THR A 30 1.35 -0.80 -1.76
C THR A 30 1.27 -0.77 -3.28
N VAL A 31 0.06 -0.82 -3.83
CA VAL A 31 -0.15 -0.66 -5.27
C VAL A 31 -0.76 0.72 -5.52
N GLU A 32 -0.08 1.55 -6.30
CA GLU A 32 -0.59 2.84 -6.75
C GLU A 32 -1.29 2.65 -8.10
N ILE A 33 -2.55 3.04 -8.19
CA ILE A 33 -3.26 3.13 -9.47
C ILE A 33 -3.34 4.60 -9.85
N SER A 34 -2.74 4.99 -10.97
CA SER A 34 -2.71 6.37 -11.43
C SER A 34 -2.56 6.44 -12.95
N LEU A 35 -3.35 7.31 -13.59
CA LEU A 35 -3.34 7.52 -15.04
C LEU A 35 -3.46 6.21 -15.85
N GLY A 36 -4.34 5.30 -15.42
CA GLY A 36 -4.54 4.00 -16.06
C GLY A 36 -3.38 3.00 -15.90
N LYS A 37 -2.37 3.32 -15.09
CA LYS A 37 -1.23 2.44 -14.79
C LYS A 37 -1.25 2.01 -13.32
N ALA A 38 -0.82 0.77 -13.07
CA ALA A 38 -0.58 0.25 -11.74
C ALA A 38 0.92 0.21 -11.47
N TYR A 39 1.35 0.73 -10.32
CA TYR A 39 2.73 0.70 -9.86
C TYR A 39 2.78 -0.09 -8.55
N ASP A 40 3.52 -1.20 -8.57
CA ASP A 40 3.72 -2.05 -7.39
C ASP A 40 4.94 -1.58 -6.60
N TYR A 41 4.71 -1.23 -5.34
CA TYR A 41 5.75 -0.93 -4.37
C TYR A 41 5.72 -2.01 -3.29
N LYS A 42 6.77 -2.82 -3.19
CA LYS A 42 6.92 -3.88 -2.16
C LYS A 42 7.30 -3.31 -0.79
N VAL A 43 6.61 -2.25 -0.38
CA VAL A 43 6.80 -1.58 0.90
C VAL A 43 5.45 -1.15 1.48
N PRO A 44 5.37 -0.95 2.81
CA PRO A 44 4.23 -0.33 3.47
C PRO A 44 3.95 1.10 2.99
N TYR A 45 2.79 1.63 3.36
CA TYR A 45 2.28 2.91 2.87
C TYR A 45 3.24 4.08 3.11
N SER A 46 3.81 4.21 4.31
CA SER A 46 4.68 5.32 4.69
C SER A 46 5.91 5.41 3.80
N ARG A 47 6.53 4.27 3.49
CA ARG A 47 7.69 4.21 2.59
C ARG A 47 7.30 4.41 1.13
N TYR A 48 6.13 3.93 0.72
CA TYR A 48 5.57 4.21 -0.61
C TYR A 48 5.48 5.72 -0.87
N VAL A 49 5.04 6.52 0.11
CA VAL A 49 4.91 7.98 -0.06
C VAL A 49 6.24 8.64 -0.43
N VAL A 50 7.34 8.20 0.21
CA VAL A 50 8.70 8.69 -0.08
C VAL A 50 9.12 8.29 -1.50
N LEU A 51 9.03 7.00 -1.83
CA LEU A 51 9.40 6.48 -3.15
C LEU A 51 8.60 7.15 -4.28
N ARG A 52 7.31 7.41 -4.03
CA ARG A 52 6.44 8.11 -4.99
C ARG A 52 6.87 9.56 -5.20
N ALA A 53 7.33 10.25 -4.16
CA ALA A 53 7.83 11.61 -4.27
C ALA A 53 9.15 11.65 -5.06
N GLU A 54 10.09 10.74 -4.76
CA GLU A 54 11.35 10.57 -5.49
C GLU A 54 11.10 10.27 -6.97
N ARG A 55 10.22 9.32 -7.27
CA ARG A 55 9.81 8.98 -8.64
C ARG A 55 9.23 10.17 -9.38
N ARG A 56 8.35 10.95 -8.73
CA ARG A 56 7.75 12.13 -9.36
C ARG A 56 8.76 13.25 -9.60
N ALA A 57 9.73 13.44 -8.70
CA ALA A 57 10.82 14.39 -8.90
C ALA A 57 11.69 14.00 -10.11
N GLN A 58 12.03 12.71 -10.25
CA GLN A 58 12.78 12.18 -11.40
C GLN A 58 12.05 12.34 -12.73
N GLN A 59 10.72 12.33 -12.73
CA GLN A 59 9.91 12.49 -13.95
C GLN A 59 9.75 13.96 -14.39
N MET A 60 10.08 14.92 -13.52
CA MET A 60 9.97 16.35 -13.80
C MET A 60 11.31 17.01 -14.18
N ALA A 61 12.41 16.24 -14.13
CA ALA A 61 13.75 16.64 -14.57
C ALA A 61 14.00 16.15 -16.00
#